data_AF-A0A9E0I1V7-F1
#
_entry.id   AF-A0A9E0I1V7-F1
#
_cell.length_a   1.000
_cell.length_b   1.000
_cell.length_c   1.000
_cell.angle_alpha   90.00
_cell.angle_beta   90.00
_cell.angle_gamma   90.00
#
_symmetry.space_group_name_H-M   'P 1'
#
loop_
_entity.id
_entity.type
_entity.pdbx_description
1 polymer ?
#
loop_
_entity_poly.entity_id
_entity_poly.type
_entity_poly.pdbx_seq_one_letter_code
_entity_poly.pdbx_strand_id
1 'polypeptide(L)' 'MAALLKGETGDWEMVIGLEVHAQVTAKSKLFSGASCEFGGAPNSHV' A
#
# COMPACT_ATOMS: atom_id res chain seq x y z
N MET A 1 -10.12 -22.00 12.52
CA MET A 1 -11.44 -21.36 12.27
C MET A 1 -11.39 -19.95 12.82
N ALA A 2 -11.93 -18.97 12.10
CA ALA A 2 -12.04 -17.60 12.60
C ALA A 2 -12.98 -17.54 13.82
N ALA A 3 -12.76 -16.57 14.71
CA ALA A 3 -13.64 -16.32 15.84
C ALA A 3 -14.96 -15.69 15.35
N LEU A 4 -16.09 -16.21 15.80
CA LEU A 4 -17.41 -15.64 15.52
C LEU A 4 -17.74 -14.51 16.52
N LEU A 5 -18.31 -13.42 16.00
CA LEU A 5 -18.77 -12.27 16.77
C LEU A 5 -20.26 -12.39 17.04
N LYS A 6 -20.68 -12.18 18.28
CA LYS A 6 -22.11 -12.07 18.60
C LYS A 6 -22.67 -10.73 18.14
N GLY A 7 -23.65 -10.76 17.24
CA GLY A 7 -24.45 -9.61 16.85
C GLY A 7 -25.92 -9.77 17.26
N GLU A 8 -26.70 -8.70 17.11
CA GLU A 8 -28.12 -8.64 17.47
C GLU A 8 -28.97 -9.72 16.78
N THR A 9 -28.58 -10.13 15.57
CA THR A 9 -29.33 -11.09 14.73
C THR A 9 -28.70 -12.48 14.66
N GLY A 10 -27.55 -12.73 15.31
CA GLY A 10 -26.84 -14.01 15.21
C GLY A 10 -25.32 -13.90 15.32
N ASP A 11 -24.63 -14.99 15.00
CA ASP A 11 -23.18 -15.04 14.96
C ASP A 11 -22.65 -14.59 13.59
N TRP A 12 -21.63 -13.74 13.59
CA TRP A 12 -21.06 -13.11 12.40
C TRP A 12 -19.57 -13.38 12.28
N GLU A 13 -19.05 -13.50 11.06
CA GLU A 13 -17.62 -13.61 10.78
C GLU A 13 -17.08 -12.29 10.24
N MET A 14 -15.97 -11.81 10.81
CA MET A 14 -15.31 -10.60 10.32
C MET A 14 -14.38 -10.95 9.15
N VAL A 15 -14.65 -10.36 7.98
CA VAL A 15 -13.83 -10.53 6.78
C VAL A 15 -13.33 -9.16 6.33
N ILE A 16 -12.01 -8.94 6.42
CA ILE A 16 -11.36 -7.66 6.08
C ILE A 16 -10.23 -7.92 5.09
N GLY A 17 -10.17 -7.14 4.01
CA GLY A 17 -9.05 -7.08 3.08
C GLY A 17 -8.30 -5.76 3.22
N LEU A 18 -6.97 -5.81 3.12
CA LEU A 18 -6.11 -4.63 3.10
C LEU A 18 -5.27 -4.63 1.83
N GLU A 19 -5.17 -3.47 1.19
CA GLU A 19 -4.22 -3.23 0.10
C GLU A 19 -3.20 -2.18 0.57
N VAL A 20 -1.92 -2.54 0.56
CA VAL A 20 -0.84 -1.72 1.09
C VAL A 20 0.13 -1.37 -0.04
N HIS A 21 0.36 -0.07 -0.24
CA HIS A 21 1.38 0.42 -1.17
C HIS A 21 2.59 0.86 -0.36
N ALA A 22 3.75 0.26 -0.63
CA ALA A 22 5.01 0.61 -0.01
C ALA A 22 6.04 0.98 -1.09
N GLN A 23 6.67 2.14 -0.96
CA GLN A 23 7.70 2.58 -1.88
C GLN A 23 9.03 1.90 -1.56
N VAL A 24 9.62 1.24 -2.54
CA VAL A 24 10.97 0.66 -2.41
C VAL A 24 11.98 1.80 -2.25
N THR A 25 12.82 1.71 -1.21
CA THR A 25 13.94 2.64 -1.03
C THR A 25 15.02 2.36 -2.07
N ALA A 26 15.00 3.12 -3.16
CA ALA A 26 15.92 3.00 -4.29
C ALA A 26 16.45 4.39 -4.70
N LYS A 27 17.63 4.41 -5.34
CA LYS A 27 18.20 5.65 -5.90
C LYS A 27 17.61 5.98 -7.27
N SER A 28 17.25 4.97 -8.05
CA SER A 28 16.66 5.11 -9.38
C SER A 28 15.25 4.52 -9.45
N LYS A 29 14.47 4.94 -10.45
CA LYS A 29 13.14 4.36 -10.75
C LYS A 29 13.25 2.90 -11.17
N LEU A 30 12.12 2.19 -11.08
CA LEU A 30 12.06 0.75 -11.33
C LEU A 30 12.44 0.36 -12.77
N PHE A 31 12.08 1.20 -13.74
CA PHE A 31 12.29 0.94 -15.16
C PHE A 31 13.13 2.01 -15.87
N SER A 32 13.76 2.92 -15.12
CA SER A 32 14.67 3.94 -15.67
C SER A 32 15.74 4.35 -14.65
N GLY A 33 16.84 4.93 -15.13
CA GLY A 33 17.91 5.48 -14.28
C GLY A 33 17.56 6.80 -13.58
N ALA A 34 16.35 7.33 -13.77
CA ALA A 34 15.95 8.62 -13.19
C ALA A 34 15.84 8.54 -11.67
N SER A 35 16.10 9.64 -10.96
CA SER A 35 16.12 9.69 -9.50
C SER A 35 14.75 9.36 -8.89
N CYS A 36 14.77 8.62 -7.77
CA CYS A 36 13.62 8.40 -6.88
C CYS A 36 13.56 9.41 -5.72
N GLU A 37 14.45 10.40 -5.70
CA GLU A 37 14.49 11.43 -4.66
C GLU A 37 13.23 12.31 -4.66
N PHE A 38 12.85 12.75 -3.47
CA PHE A 38 11.77 13.71 -3.30
C PHE A 38 12.25 15.13 -3.62
N GLY A 39 11.40 15.92 -4.28
CA GLY A 39 11.68 17.29 -4.69
C GLY A 39 12.03 17.39 -6.17
N GLY A 40 12.78 18.43 -6.53
CA GLY A 40 13.13 18.75 -7.92
C GLY A 40 12.16 19.73 -8.59
N ALA A 41 12.59 20.29 -9.72
CA ALA A 41 11.73 21.12 -10.57
C ALA A 41 10.78 20.24 -11.39
N PRO A 42 9.66 20.78 -11.90
CA PRO A 42 8.78 20.04 -12.80
C PRO A 42 9.57 19.42 -13.97
N ASN A 43 9.41 18.10 -14.15
CA ASN A 43 10.09 17.32 -15.18
C ASN A 43 11.63 17.24 -15.07
N SER A 44 12.25 17.56 -13.92
CA SER A 44 13.71 17.43 -13.75
C SER A 44 14.18 16.01 -13.45
N HIS A 45 13.26 15.11 -13.06
CA HIS A 45 13.55 13.70 -12.76
C HIS A 45 12.79 12.78 -13.73
N VAL A 46 12.86 13.03 -15.05
CA VAL A 46 12.25 12.18 -16.08
C VAL A 46 13.20 11.08 -16.55
#